data_AF-A0A1X0XIF7-F1
#
_entry.id   AF-A0A1X0XIF7-F1
#
_cell.length_a   1.000
_cell.length_b   1.000
_cell.length_c   1.000
_cell.angle_alpha   90.00
_cell.angle_beta   90.00
_cell.angle_gamma   90.00
#
_symmetry.space_group_name_H-M   'P 1'
#
loop_
_entity.id
_entity.type
_entity.pdbx_description
1 polymer ?
#
loop_
_entity_poly.entity_id
_entity_poly.type
_entity_poly.pdbx_seq_one_letter_code
_entity_poly.pdbx_strand_id
1 'polypeptide(L)'
;MALNADVAQMLTGASQMTNIQQEVLTALGRYVTMNQNLTGTGFSGDAALASMATTEDINRTGQQVSQRFQSVIDMMKSSAHQYQQVNEQNRAALGSVVST
;
A
#
# COMPACT_ATOMS: atom_id res chain seq x y z
N MET A 1 17.30 -16.25 -17.38
CA MET A 1 15.91 -16.47 -16.91
C MET A 1 15.56 -15.74 -15.60
N ALA A 2 16.51 -15.10 -14.88
CA ALA A 2 16.24 -14.44 -13.60
C ALA A 2 15.24 -13.25 -13.65
N LEU A 3 15.32 -12.40 -14.68
CA LEU A 3 14.52 -11.16 -14.75
C LEU A 3 13.00 -11.36 -14.83
N ASN A 4 12.51 -12.47 -15.40
CA ASN A 4 11.06 -12.75 -15.44
C ASN A 4 10.52 -13.29 -14.11
N ALA A 5 11.35 -13.99 -13.33
CA ALA A 5 10.99 -14.45 -11.99
C ALA A 5 10.91 -13.27 -11.01
N ASP A 6 11.80 -12.28 -11.15
CA ASP A 6 11.79 -11.05 -10.35
C ASP A 6 10.50 -10.23 -10.56
N VAL A 7 10.02 -10.10 -11.80
CA VAL A 7 8.75 -9.38 -12.09
C VAL A 7 7.56 -10.03 -11.38
N ALA A 8 7.46 -11.36 -11.43
CA ALA A 8 6.38 -12.09 -10.76
C ALA A 8 6.44 -11.93 -9.23
N GLN A 9 7.64 -11.91 -8.66
CA GLN A 9 7.84 -11.64 -7.23
C GLN A 9 7.47 -10.20 -6.86
N MET A 10 7.81 -9.21 -7.70
CA MET A 10 7.40 -7.81 -7.49
C MET A 10 5.88 -7.66 -7.48
N LEU A 11 5.18 -8.27 -8.44
CA LEU A 11 3.70 -8.23 -8.49
C LEU A 11 3.06 -8.95 -7.29
N THR A 12 3.66 -10.04 -6.84
CA THR A 12 3.22 -10.75 -5.63
C THR A 12 3.39 -9.87 -4.39
N GLY A 13 4.55 -9.22 -4.23
CA GLY A 13 4.80 -8.29 -3.13
C GLY A 13 3.83 -7.10 -3.15
N ALA A 14 3.52 -6.56 -4.34
CA ALA A 14 2.58 -5.43 -4.48
C ALA A 14 1.18 -5.84 -4.01
N SER A 15 0.77 -7.07 -4.30
CA SER A 15 -0.49 -7.64 -3.86
C SER A 15 -0.54 -7.82 -2.33
N GLN A 16 0.55 -8.30 -1.72
CA GLN A 16 0.66 -8.38 -0.26
C GLN A 16 0.59 -7.00 0.40
N MET A 17 1.28 -5.99 -0.15
CA MET A 17 1.22 -4.62 0.36
C MET A 17 -0.19 -4.02 0.23
N THR A 18 -0.91 -4.36 -0.85
CA THR A 18 -2.31 -3.95 -1.02
C THR A 18 -3.21 -4.53 0.07
N ASN A 19 -3.01 -5.80 0.44
CA ASN A 19 -3.76 -6.44 1.53
C ASN A 19 -3.48 -5.74 2.87
N ILE A 20 -2.22 -5.46 3.18
CA ILE A 20 -1.83 -4.74 4.41
C ILE A 20 -2.46 -3.34 4.45
N GLN A 21 -2.46 -2.62 3.33
CA GLN A 21 -3.11 -1.30 3.23
C GLN A 21 -4.61 -1.39 3.58
N GLN A 22 -5.32 -2.39 3.06
CA GLN A 22 -6.75 -2.60 3.35
C GLN A 22 -7.00 -3.00 4.80
N GLU A 23 -6.15 -3.83 5.39
CA GLU A 23 -6.23 -4.19 6.81
C GLU A 23 -6.05 -2.97 7.72
N VAL A 24 -5.08 -2.10 7.42
CA VAL A 24 -4.85 -0.85 8.16
C VAL A 24 -6.06 0.07 8.06
N LEU A 25 -6.62 0.28 6.86
CA LEU A 25 -7.82 1.10 6.68
C LEU A 25 -9.03 0.53 7.43
N THR A 26 -9.19 -0.79 7.44
CA THR A 26 -10.26 -1.47 8.18
C THR A 26 -10.09 -1.30 9.69
N ALA A 27 -8.87 -1.47 10.21
CA ALA A 27 -8.57 -1.28 11.63
C ALA A 27 -8.81 0.17 12.07
N LEU A 28 -8.44 1.15 11.25
CA LEU A 28 -8.71 2.57 11.49
C LEU A 28 -10.22 2.85 11.54
N GLY A 29 -11.00 2.30 10.59
CA GLY A 29 -12.46 2.45 10.59
C GLY A 29 -13.12 1.88 11.85
N ARG A 30 -12.65 0.72 12.33
CA ARG A 30 -13.09 0.13 13.60
C ARG A 30 -12.73 1.01 14.79
N TYR A 31 -11.51 1.58 14.81
CA TYR A 31 -11.05 2.47 15.87
C TYR A 31 -11.89 3.75 15.97
N VAL A 32 -12.21 4.37 14.83
CA VAL A 32 -13.09 5.55 14.78
C VAL A 32 -14.49 5.22 15.30
N THR A 33 -15.06 4.09 14.87
CA THR A 33 -16.38 3.63 15.32
C THR A 33 -16.39 3.36 16.83
N MET A 34 -15.34 2.72 17.35
CA MET A 34 -15.19 2.47 18.78
C MET A 34 -15.12 3.76 19.58
N ASN A 35 -14.35 4.76 19.11
CA ASN A 35 -14.27 6.06 19.80
C ASN A 35 -15.58 6.83 19.77
N GLN A 36 -16.36 6.78 18.68
CA GLN A 36 -17.70 7.37 18.62
C GLN A 36 -18.63 6.76 19.67
N ASN A 37 -18.57 5.44 19.87
CA ASN A 37 -19.36 4.78 20.91
C ASN A 37 -18.89 5.20 22.32
N LEU A 38 -17.58 5.30 22.54
CA LEU A 38 -17.01 5.69 23.84
C LEU A 38 -17.33 7.14 24.22
N THR A 39 -17.31 8.09 23.28
CA THR A 39 -17.73 9.48 23.53
C THR A 39 -19.24 9.63 23.68
N GLY A 40 -20.04 8.70 23.13
CA GLY A 40 -21.49 8.69 23.29
C GLY A 40 -21.97 8.12 24.63
N THR A 41 -21.20 7.22 25.28
CA THR A 41 -21.70 6.47 26.46
C THR A 41 -20.73 6.38 27.65
N GLY A 42 -19.42 6.67 27.49
CA GLY A 42 -18.39 6.32 28.49
C GLY A 42 -17.44 7.45 28.93
N PHE A 43 -17.18 8.46 28.10
CA PHE A 43 -16.35 9.62 28.43
C PHE A 43 -17.16 10.90 28.50
N SER A 44 -16.92 11.72 29.54
CA SER A 44 -17.56 13.03 29.74
C SER A 44 -16.49 14.10 30.03
N GLY A 45 -16.68 15.32 29.53
CA GLY A 45 -15.77 16.44 29.75
C GLY A 45 -14.43 16.31 29.00
N ASP A 46 -13.32 16.67 29.66
CA ASP A 46 -11.98 16.75 29.05
C ASP A 46 -11.49 15.41 28.47
N ALA A 47 -11.91 14.29 29.05
CA ALA A 47 -11.57 12.96 28.54
C ALA A 47 -12.19 12.71 27.16
N ALA A 48 -13.43 13.17 26.92
CA ALA A 48 -14.08 13.04 25.61
C ALA A 48 -13.36 13.90 24.56
N LEU A 49 -12.96 15.12 24.93
CA LEU A 49 -12.20 16.02 24.05
C LEU A 49 -10.83 15.44 23.69
N ALA A 50 -10.11 14.88 24.67
CA ALA A 50 -8.83 14.22 24.44
C ALA A 50 -8.98 12.99 23.52
N SER A 51 -9.98 12.14 23.75
CA SER A 51 -10.26 10.99 22.89
C SER A 51 -10.61 11.40 21.46
N MET A 52 -11.35 12.50 21.27
CA MET A 52 -11.64 13.05 19.94
C MET A 52 -10.36 13.56 19.25
N ALA A 53 -9.49 14.29 19.96
CA ALA A 53 -8.23 14.77 19.41
C ALA A 53 -7.31 13.62 18.99
N THR A 54 -7.17 12.59 19.83
CA THR A 54 -6.39 11.39 19.47
C THR A 54 -7.00 10.63 18.28
N THR A 55 -8.33 10.58 18.18
CA THR A 55 -9.01 9.96 17.03
C THR A 55 -8.69 10.68 15.73
N GLU A 56 -8.70 12.02 15.74
CA GLU A 56 -8.35 12.83 14.57
C GLU A 56 -6.89 12.63 14.15
N ASP A 57 -5.95 12.61 15.11
CA ASP A 57 -4.54 12.35 14.82
C ASP A 57 -4.30 10.94 14.25
N ILE A 58 -5.01 9.94 14.78
CA ILE A 58 -4.94 8.56 14.28
C ILE A 58 -5.50 8.48 12.86
N ASN A 59 -6.62 9.15 12.58
CA ASN A 59 -7.20 9.20 11.23
C ASN A 59 -6.23 9.85 10.23
N ARG A 60 -5.64 10.99 10.60
CA ARG A 60 -4.65 11.69 9.77
C ARG A 60 -3.42 10.83 9.51
N THR A 61 -2.89 10.19 10.56
CA THR A 61 -1.76 9.27 10.43
C THR A 61 -2.12 8.09 9.53
N GLY A 62 -3.33 7.55 9.67
CA GLY A 62 -3.85 6.48 8.84
C GLY A 62 -3.90 6.83 7.35
N GLN A 63 -4.34 8.04 7.02
CA GLN A 63 -4.32 8.54 5.64
C GLN A 63 -2.89 8.65 5.09
N GLN A 64 -1.95 9.17 5.89
CA GLN A 64 -0.54 9.26 5.49
C GLN A 64 0.08 7.88 5.27
N VAL A 65 -0.20 6.92 6.14
CA VAL A 65 0.26 5.54 6.00
C VAL A 65 -0.32 4.93 4.73
N SER A 66 -1.62 5.08 4.48
CA SER A 66 -2.26 4.59 3.25
C SER A 66 -1.62 5.17 1.98
N GLN A 67 -1.33 6.48 1.96
CA GLN A 67 -0.64 7.12 0.83
C GLN A 67 0.77 6.57 0.62
N ARG A 68 1.52 6.29 1.69
CA ARG A 68 2.85 5.67 1.60
C ARG A 68 2.78 4.26 1.03
N PHE A 69 1.81 3.44 1.49
CA PHE A 69 1.57 2.12 0.91
C PHE A 69 1.25 2.21 -0.59
N GLN A 70 0.37 3.13 -0.98
CA GLN A 70 0.02 3.34 -2.38
C GLN A 70 1.24 3.70 -3.23
N SER A 71 2.07 4.63 -2.76
CA SER A 71 3.30 5.04 -3.47
C SER A 71 4.27 3.87 -3.70
N VAL A 72 4.44 3.00 -2.70
CA VAL A 72 5.30 1.80 -2.85
C VAL A 72 4.68 0.79 -3.82
N ILE A 73 3.37 0.56 -3.75
CA ILE A 73 2.65 -0.32 -4.69
C ILE A 73 2.81 0.18 -6.12
N ASP A 74 2.64 1.48 -6.34
CA ASP A 74 2.75 2.09 -7.67
C ASP A 74 4.19 2.00 -8.19
N MET A 75 5.18 2.27 -7.33
CA MET A 75 6.60 2.09 -7.68
C MET A 75 6.90 0.65 -8.09
N MET A 76 6.40 -0.34 -7.35
CA MET A 76 6.61 -1.76 -7.65
C MET A 76 5.97 -2.16 -8.98
N LYS A 77 4.74 -1.70 -9.25
CA LYS A 77 4.04 -1.96 -10.52
C LYS A 77 4.76 -1.29 -11.69
N SER A 78 5.17 -0.03 -11.54
CA SER A 78 5.91 0.72 -12.55
C SER A 78 7.23 0.02 -12.90
N SER A 79 8.01 -0.34 -11.88
CA SER A 79 9.27 -1.07 -12.08
C SER A 79 9.05 -2.43 -12.74
N ALA A 80 8.02 -3.18 -12.34
CA ALA A 80 7.67 -4.46 -12.97
C ALA A 80 7.39 -4.31 -14.47
N HIS A 81 6.62 -3.29 -14.86
CA HIS A 81 6.37 -2.99 -16.28
C HIS A 81 7.64 -2.60 -17.03
N GLN A 82 8.51 -1.80 -16.41
CA GLN A 82 9.77 -1.39 -17.01
C GLN A 82 10.70 -2.57 -17.25
N TYR A 83 10.80 -3.51 -16.29
CA TYR A 83 11.55 -4.74 -16.46
C TYR A 83 11.00 -5.64 -17.57
N GLN A 84 9.68 -5.75 -17.70
CA GLN A 84 9.07 -6.49 -18.82
C GLN A 84 9.44 -5.88 -20.17
N GLN A 85 9.34 -4.55 -20.30
CA GLN A 85 9.67 -3.84 -21.53
C GLN A 85 11.14 -4.02 -21.92
N VAL A 86 12.06 -3.90 -20.95
CA VAL A 86 13.50 -4.12 -21.19
C VAL A 86 13.78 -5.57 -21.58
N ASN A 87 13.11 -6.55 -20.98
CA ASN A 87 13.25 -7.94 -21.37
C ASN A 87 12.78 -8.18 -22.83
N GLU A 88 11.67 -7.60 -23.24
CA GLU A 88 11.16 -7.70 -24.62
C GLU A 88 12.16 -7.10 -25.61
N GLN A 89 12.69 -5.91 -25.31
CA GLN A 89 13.70 -5.23 -26.14
C GLN A 89 14.99 -6.05 -26.24
N ASN A 90 15.50 -6.56 -25.12
CA ASN A 90 16.69 -7.41 -25.09
C ASN A 90 16.49 -8.68 -25.91
N ARG A 91 15.30 -9.30 -25.83
CA ARG A 91 14.97 -10.50 -26.61
C ARG A 91 14.95 -10.20 -28.11
N ALA A 92 14.36 -9.07 -28.52
CA ALA A 92 14.34 -8.65 -29.91
C ALA A 92 15.76 -8.36 -30.45
N ALA A 93 16.58 -7.66 -29.66
CA ALA A 93 17.97 -7.37 -30.01
C ALA A 93 18.81 -8.65 -30.14
N LEU A 94 18.74 -9.56 -29.17
CA LEU A 94 19.44 -10.85 -29.24
C LEU A 94 18.98 -11.71 -30.42
N GLY A 95 17.68 -11.71 -30.75
CA GLY A 95 17.15 -12.41 -31.91
C GLY A 95 17.75 -11.90 -33.23
N SER A 96 17.98 -10.59 -33.35
CA SER A 96 18.64 -10.02 -34.54
C SER A 96 20.12 -10.42 -34.67
N VAL A 97 20.83 -10.56 -33.54
CA VAL A 97 22.24 -10.96 -33.53
C VAL A 97 22.42 -12.44 -33.87
N VAL A 98 21.54 -13.32 -33.37
CA VAL A 98 21.60 -14.77 -33.66
C VAL A 98 21.21 -15.10 -35.11
N SER A 99 20.52 -14.19 -35.80
CA SER A 99 20.09 -14.36 -37.20
C SER A 99 21.15 -13.94 -38.23
N THR A 100 22.33 -13.47 -37.79
CA THR A 100 23.46 -13.07 -38.64
C THR A 100 24.63 -14.03 -38.43
#